data_AF-A0A7S0W4C9-F1
#
_entry.id   AF-A0A7S0W4C9-F1
#
_cell.length_a   1.000
_cell.length_b   1.000
_cell.length_c   1.000
_cell.angle_alpha   90.00
_cell.angle_beta   90.00
_cell.angle_gamma   90.00
#
_symmetry.space_group_name_H-M   'P 1'
#
loop_
_entity.id
_entity.type
_entity.pdbx_description
1 polymer ?
#
loop_
_entity_poly.entity_id
_entity_poly.type
_entity_poly.pdbx_seq_one_letter_code
_entity_poly.pdbx_strand_id
1 'polypeptide(L)'
;GGDKGRYYKILNLEQGCDDQDKIKSAYKKAAMKWHPDRHSKGTEADKKKAESQFKEVSEAYEVLSDKDKKAFYDQHGEEELKQSMNGSPDGKPQEMPQGF
;
A
#
# COMPACT_ATOMS: atom_id res chain seq x y z
N GLY A 1 13.42 2.31 -16.26
CA GLY A 1 13.96 1.43 -15.21
C GLY A 1 12.97 1.46 -14.08
N GLY A 2 12.25 0.36 -13.88
CA GLY A 2 11.05 0.35 -13.03
C GLY A 2 11.35 0.75 -11.61
N ASP A 3 10.46 1.55 -11.03
CA ASP A 3 10.48 2.09 -9.68
C ASP A 3 10.27 1.01 -8.60
N LYS A 4 11.07 -0.07 -8.64
CA LYS A 4 11.12 -1.16 -7.64
C LYS A 4 11.50 -0.65 -6.23
N GLY A 5 11.93 0.60 -6.11
CA GLY A 5 12.24 1.26 -4.86
C GLY A 5 11.10 2.07 -4.25
N ARG A 6 9.95 2.19 -4.92
CA ARG A 6 8.87 3.07 -4.47
C ARG A 6 8.33 2.67 -3.10
N TYR A 7 7.96 1.40 -2.91
CA TYR A 7 7.41 0.93 -1.63
C TYR A 7 8.39 1.05 -0.46
N TYR A 8 9.66 0.72 -0.71
CA TYR A 8 10.72 0.93 0.27
C TYR A 8 10.88 2.41 0.63
N LYS A 9 10.91 3.31 -0.38
CA LYS A 9 11.00 4.77 -0.15
C LYS A 9 9.81 5.33 0.63
N ILE A 10 8.59 4.87 0.34
CA ILE A 10 7.38 5.29 1.06
C ILE A 10 7.48 4.96 2.55
N LEU A 11 7.96 3.75 2.87
CA LEU A 11 8.21 3.30 4.23
C LEU A 11 9.52 3.86 4.82
N ASN A 12 10.26 4.65 4.06
CA ASN A 12 11.57 5.18 4.45
C ASN A 12 12.58 4.06 4.81
N LEU A 13 12.55 2.99 4.03
CA LEU A 13 13.43 1.85 4.12
C LEU A 13 14.41 1.83 2.95
N GLU A 14 15.51 1.11 3.14
CA GLU A 14 16.46 0.82 2.07
C GLU A 14 15.83 -0.14 1.04
N GLN A 15 16.19 0.04 -0.23
CA GLN A 15 15.75 -0.83 -1.31
C GLN A 15 16.24 -2.25 -1.07
N GLY A 16 15.33 -3.22 -1.06
CA GLY A 16 15.65 -4.63 -0.79
C GLY A 16 15.60 -5.00 0.70
N CYS A 17 15.05 -4.16 1.58
CA CYS A 17 14.86 -4.53 2.98
C CYS A 17 13.89 -5.72 3.15
N ASP A 18 14.35 -6.84 3.74
CA ASP A 18 13.54 -8.03 4.05
C ASP A 18 13.12 -8.14 5.52
N ASP A 19 13.68 -7.27 6.35
CA ASP A 19 13.41 -7.24 7.78
C ASP A 19 11.94 -6.88 8.05
N GLN A 20 11.10 -7.89 8.31
CA GLN A 20 9.68 -7.66 8.66
C GLN A 20 9.53 -6.74 9.88
N ASP A 21 10.44 -6.81 10.85
CA ASP A 21 10.45 -5.91 12.01
C ASP A 21 10.69 -4.44 11.60
N LYS A 22 11.59 -4.18 10.65
CA LYS A 22 11.81 -2.83 10.12
C LYS A 22 10.60 -2.37 9.32
N ILE A 23 10.01 -3.24 8.48
CA ILE A 23 8.81 -2.95 7.69
C ILE A 23 7.63 -2.58 8.60
N LYS A 24 7.35 -3.39 9.63
CA LYS A 24 6.32 -3.08 10.64
C LYS A 24 6.60 -1.79 11.40
N SER A 25 7.85 -1.58 11.81
CA SER A 25 8.24 -0.38 12.56
C SER A 25 8.11 0.88 11.71
N ALA A 26 8.53 0.83 10.46
CA ALA A 26 8.38 1.89 9.48
C ALA A 26 6.91 2.21 9.21
N TYR A 27 6.09 1.20 8.96
CA TYR A 27 4.64 1.36 8.77
C TYR A 27 4.00 2.03 9.98
N LYS A 28 4.27 1.56 11.21
CA LYS A 28 3.74 2.21 12.43
C LYS A 28 4.14 3.69 12.51
N LYS A 29 5.41 4.01 12.25
CA LYS A 29 5.91 5.40 12.28
C LYS A 29 5.23 6.26 11.21
N ALA A 30 5.08 5.74 9.99
CA ALA A 30 4.47 6.46 8.88
C ALA A 30 2.95 6.62 9.06
N ALA A 31 2.25 5.58 9.49
CA ALA A 31 0.82 5.63 9.83
C ALA A 31 0.54 6.66 10.94
N MET A 32 1.33 6.65 12.01
CA MET A 32 1.25 7.68 13.07
C MET A 32 1.59 9.08 12.57
N LYS A 33 2.45 9.22 11.56
CA LYS A 33 2.83 10.52 10.98
C LYS A 33 1.73 11.07 10.07
N TRP A 34 1.06 10.21 9.32
CA TRP A 34 0.01 10.57 8.36
C TRP A 34 -1.42 10.34 8.88
N HIS A 35 -1.57 10.01 10.16
CA HIS A 35 -2.89 9.75 10.76
C HIS A 35 -3.79 11.01 10.69
N PRO A 36 -5.08 10.86 10.30
CA PRO A 36 -6.00 12.00 10.17
C PRO A 36 -6.24 12.74 11.49
N ASP A 37 -6.03 12.09 12.64
CA ASP A 37 -6.08 12.75 13.95
C ASP A 37 -5.03 13.87 14.08
N ARG A 38 -3.78 13.62 13.66
CA ARG A 38 -2.70 14.62 13.75
C ARG A 38 -2.85 15.73 12.73
N HIS A 39 -3.50 15.42 11.60
CA HIS A 39 -3.77 16.37 10.52
C HIS A 39 -5.18 16.99 10.58
N SER A 40 -5.96 16.68 11.62
CA SER A 40 -7.34 17.20 11.75
C SER A 40 -7.37 18.72 11.89
N LYS A 41 -6.35 19.30 12.52
CA LYS A 41 -6.15 20.76 12.63
C LYS A 41 -5.37 21.37 11.46
N GLY A 42 -4.90 20.54 10.52
CA GLY A 42 -4.15 20.98 9.35
C GLY A 42 -5.04 21.57 8.25
N THR A 43 -4.40 22.16 7.25
CA THR A 43 -5.09 22.66 6.05
C THR A 43 -5.67 21.51 5.22
N GLU A 44 -6.63 21.77 4.33
CA GLU A 44 -7.14 20.77 3.38
C GLU A 44 -6.01 20.12 2.57
N ALA A 45 -4.97 20.89 2.22
CA ALA A 45 -3.79 20.38 1.54
C ALA A 45 -3.02 19.35 2.40
N ASP A 46 -2.84 19.60 3.69
CA ASP A 46 -2.22 18.64 4.62
C ASP A 46 -3.05 17.38 4.75
N LYS A 47 -4.38 17.52 4.89
CA LYS A 47 -5.30 16.37 4.98
C LYS A 47 -5.23 15.51 3.73
N LYS A 48 -5.28 16.13 2.56
CA LYS A 48 -5.19 15.43 1.27
C LYS A 48 -3.83 14.76 1.07
N LYS A 49 -2.75 15.44 1.47
CA LYS A 49 -1.39 14.86 1.43
C LYS A 49 -1.25 13.68 2.39
N ALA A 50 -1.80 13.80 3.60
CA ALA A 50 -1.80 12.75 4.59
C ALA A 50 -2.60 11.52 4.12
N GLU A 51 -3.77 11.72 3.52
CA GLU A 51 -4.57 10.64 2.94
C GLU A 51 -3.83 9.92 1.82
N SER A 52 -3.24 10.67 0.87
CA SER A 52 -2.44 10.09 -0.22
C SER A 52 -1.27 9.28 0.31
N GLN A 53 -0.48 9.86 1.23
CA GLN A 53 0.65 9.19 1.85
C GLN A 53 0.23 7.98 2.68
N PHE A 54 -0.89 8.04 3.41
CA PHE A 54 -1.39 6.93 4.22
C PHE A 54 -1.80 5.74 3.34
N LYS A 55 -2.45 6.03 2.19
CA LYS A 55 -2.79 5.02 1.19
C LYS A 55 -1.54 4.36 0.62
N GLU A 56 -0.54 5.16 0.23
CA GLU A 56 0.74 4.66 -0.27
C GLU A 56 1.50 3.83 0.77
N VAL A 57 1.53 4.26 2.03
CA VAL A 57 2.16 3.53 3.14
C VAL A 57 1.49 2.19 3.40
N SER A 58 0.16 2.14 3.30
CA SER A 58 -0.61 0.92 3.49
C SER A 58 -0.35 -0.08 2.36
N GLU A 59 -0.37 0.39 1.11
CA GLU A 59 -0.06 -0.43 -0.07
C GLU A 59 1.38 -0.97 0.00
N ALA A 60 2.35 -0.11 0.31
CA ALA A 60 3.75 -0.52 0.48
C ALA A 60 3.92 -1.59 1.56
N TYR A 61 3.24 -1.43 2.69
CA TYR A 61 3.29 -2.40 3.78
C TYR A 61 2.63 -3.72 3.38
N GLU A 62 1.49 -3.71 2.70
CA GLU A 62 0.80 -4.93 2.28
C GLU A 62 1.66 -5.77 1.32
N VAL A 63 2.38 -5.11 0.42
CA VAL A 63 3.30 -5.76 -0.52
C VAL A 63 4.56 -6.26 0.17
N LEU A 64 5.23 -5.41 0.96
CA LEU A 64 6.53 -5.77 1.56
C LEU A 64 6.38 -6.69 2.78
N SER A 65 5.26 -6.62 3.49
CA SER A 65 4.99 -7.48 4.65
C SER A 65 4.68 -8.92 4.20
N ASP A 66 4.19 -9.12 2.98
CA ASP A 66 3.90 -10.45 2.45
C ASP A 66 5.06 -10.93 1.57
N LYS A 67 5.61 -12.11 1.89
CA LYS A 67 6.77 -12.64 1.18
C LYS A 67 6.44 -12.96 -0.28
N ASP A 68 5.22 -13.39 -0.57
CA ASP A 68 4.76 -13.77 -1.91
C ASP A 68 4.56 -12.50 -2.77
N LYS A 69 3.82 -11.52 -2.23
CA LYS A 69 3.63 -10.22 -2.91
C LYS A 69 4.94 -9.47 -3.12
N LYS A 70 5.84 -9.50 -2.13
CA LYS A 70 7.19 -8.91 -2.24
C LYS A 70 7.98 -9.60 -3.35
N ALA A 71 8.00 -10.94 -3.39
CA ALA A 71 8.70 -11.67 -4.42
C ALA A 71 8.15 -11.35 -5.81
N PHE A 72 6.82 -11.27 -5.94
CA PHE A 72 6.16 -10.86 -7.18
C PHE A 72 6.54 -9.44 -7.59
N TYR A 73 6.50 -8.49 -6.64
CA TYR A 73 6.93 -7.10 -6.88
C TYR A 73 8.40 -7.00 -7.30
N ASP A 74 9.28 -7.77 -6.68
CA ASP A 74 10.71 -7.76 -6.99
C ASP A 74 10.98 -8.35 -8.39
N GLN A 75 10.25 -9.41 -8.74
CA GLN A 75 10.36 -10.12 -10.01
C GLN A 75 9.71 -9.35 -11.19
N HIS A 76 8.48 -8.87 -11.03
CA HIS A 76 7.65 -8.29 -12.08
C HIS A 76 7.55 -6.75 -12.04
N GLY A 77 7.85 -6.12 -10.90
CA GLY A 77 7.72 -4.67 -10.71
C GLY A 77 6.31 -4.21 -10.30
N GLU A 78 6.14 -2.89 -10.14
CA GLU A 78 4.86 -2.30 -9.69
C GLU A 78 3.72 -2.46 -10.71
N GLU A 79 4.04 -2.45 -12.01
CA GLU A 79 3.02 -2.42 -13.07
C GLU A 79 2.17 -3.69 -13.08
N GLU A 80 2.79 -4.88 -12.98
CA GLU A 80 2.05 -6.14 -12.93
C GLU A 80 1.38 -6.36 -11.56
N LEU A 81 2.03 -5.95 -10.47
CA LEU A 81 1.44 -6.11 -9.13
C LEU A 81 0.17 -5.28 -8.98
N LYS A 82 0.15 -4.04 -9.48
CA LYS A 82 -1.02 -3.16 -9.39
C LYS A 82 -2.17 -3.66 -10.27
N GLN A 83 -1.86 -4.29 -11.40
CA GLN A 83 -2.86 -4.93 -12.25
C GLN A 83 -3.45 -6.18 -11.57
N SER A 84 -2.65 -6.92 -10.81
CA SER A 84 -3.09 -8.06 -9.98
C SER A 84 -3.86 -7.61 -8.72
N MET A 85 -3.46 -6.52 -8.07
CA MET A 85 -4.16 -5.95 -6.90
C MET A 85 -5.45 -5.22 -7.24
N ASN A 86 -5.52 -4.57 -8.41
CA ASN A 86 -6.75 -3.97 -8.94
C ASN A 86 -7.63 -5.03 -9.65
N GLY A 87 -7.13 -6.25 -9.79
CA GLY A 87 -7.86 -7.44 -10.17
C GLY A 87 -8.16 -8.29 -8.94
N SER A 88 -9.04 -7.82 -8.05
CA SER A 88 -9.76 -8.76 -7.19
C SER A 88 -10.86 -9.42 -8.04
N PRO A 89 -10.75 -10.70 -8.42
CA PRO A 89 -11.92 -11.55 -8.55
C PRO A 89 -12.37 -11.92 -7.12
N ASP A 90 -12.93 -10.97 -6.37
CA ASP A 90 -13.89 -11.37 -5.34
C ASP A 90 -15.16 -11.76 -6.08
N GLY A 91 -15.24 -13.05 -6.39
CA GLY A 91 -16.41 -13.68 -6.95
C GLY A 91 -17.57 -13.53 -5.98
N LYS A 92 -18.46 -12.60 -6.30
CA LYS A 92 -19.89 -12.72 -6.03
C LYS A 92 -20.65 -12.22 -7.27
N PRO A 93 -21.01 -13.11 -8.22
CA PRO A 93 -22.12 -12.82 -9.10
C PRO A 93 -23.39 -12.79 -8.25
N GLN A 94 -23.80 -11.60 -7.80
CA GLN A 94 -25.17 -11.41 -7.32
C GLN A 94 -26.06 -11.26 -8.55
N GLU A 95 -26.24 -12.38 -9.24
CA GLU A 95 -27.39 -12.58 -10.11
C GLU A 95 -28.62 -12.58 -9.20
N MET A 96 -29.39 -11.50 -9.25
CA MET A 96 -30.74 -11.48 -8.71
C MET A 96 -31.68 -11.70 -9.91
N PRO A 97 -32.24 -12.90 -10.11
CA PRO A 97 -33.35 -13.07 -11.03
C PRO A 97 -34.59 -12.41 -10.38
N GLN A 98 -34.94 -11.22 -10.83
CA GLN A 98 -36.29 -10.70 -10.59
C GLN A 98 -37.23 -11.39 -11.57
N GLY A 99 -37.75 -12.54 -11.13
CA GLY A 99 -38.79 -13.29 -11.82
C GLY A 99 -39.79 -13.85 -10.83
N PHE A 100 -40.78 -13.02 -10.46
CA PHE A 100 -42.20 -13.37 -10.38
C PHE A 100 -43.04 -12.09 -10.40
#